data_AF-M4DJ18-F1
#
_entry.id   AF-M4DJ18-F1
#
_cell.length_a   1.000
_cell.length_b   1.000
_cell.length_c   1.000
_cell.angle_alpha   90.00
_cell.angle_beta   90.00
_cell.angle_gamma   90.00
#
_symmetry.space_group_name_H-M   'P 1'
#
loop_
_entity.id
_entity.type
_entity.pdbx_description
1 polymer ?
#
loop_
_entity_poly.entity_id
_entity_poly.type
_entity_poly.pdbx_seq_one_letter_code
_entity_poly.pdbx_strand_id
1 'polypeptide(L)'
;MAQNQPIFQTKPQEHFVQIPINIERDSTTLINQTGNSNRKPNHWPTILLSTILVIVGQSVAKLLENFYYDQINRSEYDESRQNDGVWTQALLQTVGFPLLLLPFIILTAKNRRNNHPSDHFHYKSLTVIYICIGIVMTVQARLSAMGKLEIPFGVFTLIYTTQLFFTPVFARLVNKIKFNRWVVISLALAIATGALTLSSAFAGEPDEAEENYARGAWAALFAGVCFSLLLCNIQNVFDNYIFKRTESRRPSFASVFEVIIFSSLVATIISVAGLLIAGEQDDLKREMNEFSKGKGAYVMAMVGQAVSWQVYWVGIVGLVFSVSSVLSNVISVVTWPIVSVLVVIFFNFMDDEFDVFKGVALITAVLSAAAYFFRLHKENRDSDDKSFSGYSRERNTLQQLERTGPKSLGVSLLTSTFVGMAFTIQFVREFTRLGLNRSIGGVLALAFSRELSPVITSIVVAGRMGSAFAAELGTMQVSEQTDTLRVLGADPIDYLITPRVIASCLALPFLTLMCFTVGMASSALLSDAVYGISINIIMDSAHRALRPWDIVSAMIKSQVFGAIISVISCSWGVTTKGGAKGVGESTTSAVVMSLVGIFIADFVLSSFFFQGAGDSLKNCV
;
A
#
# COMPACT_ATOMS: atom_id res chain seq x y z
N MET A 1 46.21 65.50 17.80
CA MET A 1 45.24 65.73 18.89
C MET A 1 43.89 65.23 18.42
N ALA A 2 43.20 64.45 19.24
CA ALA A 2 42.02 63.66 18.89
C ALA A 2 40.92 64.45 18.17
N GLN A 3 40.39 63.89 17.08
CA GLN A 3 39.19 64.39 16.41
C GLN A 3 38.15 63.27 16.33
N ASN A 4 37.14 63.41 17.19
CA ASN A 4 35.91 62.64 17.17
C ASN A 4 35.10 62.97 15.92
N GLN A 5 34.76 61.96 15.11
CA GLN A 5 33.58 61.96 14.25
C GLN A 5 32.80 60.65 14.47
N PRO A 6 31.46 60.71 14.50
CA PRO A 6 30.61 59.59 14.90
C PRO A 6 30.52 58.50 13.82
N ILE A 7 30.59 57.25 14.27
CA ILE A 7 30.43 56.06 13.44
C ILE A 7 28.95 55.92 13.04
N PHE A 8 28.73 55.91 11.73
CA PHE A 8 27.47 55.57 11.07
C PHE A 8 27.15 54.08 11.34
N GLN A 9 26.18 53.78 12.20
CA GLN A 9 25.61 52.43 12.34
C GLN A 9 24.48 52.24 11.33
N THR A 10 24.73 51.44 10.30
CA THR A 10 23.69 50.85 9.45
C THR A 10 22.94 49.77 10.25
N LYS A 11 21.68 50.05 10.61
CA LYS A 11 20.75 49.05 11.15
C LYS A 11 20.54 47.91 10.14
N PRO A 12 20.65 46.62 10.53
CA PRO A 12 20.02 45.54 9.78
C PRO A 12 18.50 45.63 9.97
N GLN A 13 17.74 45.59 8.88
CA GLN A 13 16.28 45.45 8.92
C GLN A 13 15.93 44.08 9.50
N GLU A 14 15.39 44.06 10.72
CA GLU A 14 14.68 42.91 11.26
C GLU A 14 13.30 42.85 10.61
N HIS A 15 13.09 41.87 9.73
CA HIS A 15 11.76 41.57 9.20
C HIS A 15 11.00 40.77 10.27
N PHE A 16 10.33 41.48 11.18
CA PHE A 16 9.35 40.89 12.09
C PHE A 16 8.21 40.27 11.26
N VAL A 17 8.03 38.95 11.35
CA VAL A 17 6.80 38.29 10.92
C VAL A 17 5.75 38.55 12.00
N GLN A 18 4.94 39.60 11.83
CA GLN A 18 3.76 39.83 12.64
C GLN A 18 2.71 38.74 12.36
N ILE A 19 2.34 37.99 13.39
CA ILE A 19 1.21 37.06 13.37
C ILE A 19 -0.03 37.88 13.74
N PRO A 20 -1.02 38.10 12.85
CA PRO A 20 -2.27 38.74 13.24
C PRO A 20 -3.11 37.78 14.08
N ILE A 21 -3.25 38.06 15.38
CA ILE A 21 -4.21 37.40 16.26
C ILE A 21 -5.54 38.14 16.11
N ASN A 22 -6.46 37.63 15.28
CA ASN A 22 -7.85 38.05 15.31
C ASN A 22 -8.60 37.22 16.36
N ILE A 23 -8.77 37.77 17.56
CA ILE A 23 -9.58 37.16 18.63
C ILE A 23 -11.04 37.51 18.35
N GLU A 24 -11.73 36.68 17.58
CA GLU A 24 -13.19 36.71 17.53
C GLU A 24 -13.72 35.75 18.61
N ARG A 25 -14.41 36.34 19.60
CA ARG A 25 -14.98 35.66 20.76
C ARG A 25 -16.18 34.82 20.33
N ASP A 26 -16.03 33.50 20.28
CA ASP A 26 -17.16 32.57 20.31
C ASP A 26 -17.28 31.94 21.71
N SER A 27 -18.12 32.56 22.54
CA SER A 27 -18.39 32.19 23.94
C SER A 27 -19.28 30.95 24.10
N THR A 28 -19.33 30.04 23.12
CA THR A 28 -20.18 28.83 23.15
C THR A 28 -19.42 27.53 23.47
N THR A 29 -18.09 27.59 23.67
CA THR A 29 -17.26 26.39 23.92
C THR A 29 -16.99 26.08 25.40
N LEU A 30 -17.43 26.94 26.34
CA LEU A 30 -17.08 26.82 27.76
C LEU A 30 -18.00 25.93 28.62
N ILE A 31 -18.98 25.21 28.06
CA ILE A 31 -19.90 24.38 28.85
C ILE A 31 -19.61 22.87 28.79
N ASN A 32 -18.73 22.38 27.89
CA ASN A 32 -18.51 20.93 27.72
C ASN A 32 -17.18 20.37 28.29
N GLN A 33 -16.46 21.11 29.15
CA GLN A 33 -15.17 20.65 29.71
C GLN A 33 -15.21 20.12 31.16
N THR A 34 -16.36 19.64 31.64
CA THR A 34 -16.41 18.89 32.91
C THR A 34 -17.04 17.50 32.69
N GLY A 35 -16.22 16.57 32.19
CA GLY A 35 -16.66 15.18 32.00
C GLY A 35 -15.62 14.24 31.40
N ASN A 36 -14.71 13.75 32.23
CA ASN A 36 -14.11 12.41 32.23
C ASN A 36 -13.59 11.77 30.90
N SER A 37 -12.26 11.59 30.82
CA SER A 37 -11.47 10.69 29.94
C SER A 37 -12.07 10.20 28.61
N ASN A 38 -11.91 10.99 27.54
CA ASN A 38 -12.13 10.53 26.16
C ASN A 38 -10.94 9.70 25.63
N ARG A 39 -10.77 8.45 26.10
CA ARG A 39 -10.02 7.46 25.30
C ARG A 39 -10.87 7.09 24.08
N LYS A 40 -10.45 7.54 22.89
CA LYS A 40 -10.97 7.01 21.62
C LYS A 40 -10.76 5.49 21.61
N PRO A 41 -11.76 4.68 21.19
CA PRO A 41 -11.59 3.24 21.14
C PRO A 41 -10.59 2.88 20.03
N ASN A 42 -9.60 2.04 20.34
CA ASN A 42 -8.66 1.54 19.34
C ASN A 42 -9.41 0.65 18.34
N HIS A 43 -9.63 1.13 17.11
CA HIS A 43 -10.26 0.37 16.03
C HIS A 43 -9.31 -0.63 15.34
N TRP A 44 -8.00 -0.50 15.57
CA TRP A 44 -6.94 -1.38 15.06
C TRP A 44 -7.17 -2.90 15.24
N PRO A 45 -7.54 -3.42 16.42
CA PRO A 45 -7.82 -4.85 16.58
C PRO A 45 -8.95 -5.33 15.66
N THR A 46 -9.99 -4.54 15.46
CA THR A 46 -11.11 -4.88 14.57
C THR A 46 -10.66 -4.89 13.10
N ILE A 47 -9.83 -3.93 12.70
CA ILE A 47 -9.29 -3.85 11.33
C ILE A 47 -8.37 -5.04 11.05
N LEU A 48 -7.47 -5.37 11.99
CA LEU A 48 -6.54 -6.48 11.84
C LEU A 48 -7.28 -7.82 11.81
N LEU A 49 -8.25 -8.03 12.71
CA LEU A 49 -9.12 -9.20 12.70
C LEU A 49 -9.88 -9.32 11.37
N SER A 50 -10.50 -8.25 10.91
CA SER A 50 -11.28 -8.26 9.66
C SER A 50 -10.40 -8.54 8.43
N THR A 51 -9.17 -8.02 8.41
CA THR A 51 -8.18 -8.29 7.35
C THR A 51 -7.80 -9.78 7.33
N ILE A 52 -7.55 -10.39 8.49
CA ILE A 52 -7.26 -11.82 8.60
C ILE A 52 -8.44 -12.65 8.10
N LEU A 53 -9.68 -12.29 8.47
CA LEU A 53 -10.89 -12.99 8.02
C LEU A 53 -11.05 -12.93 6.50
N VAL A 54 -10.75 -11.79 5.85
CA VAL A 54 -10.77 -11.69 4.37
C VAL A 54 -9.75 -12.64 3.75
N ILE A 55 -8.49 -12.60 4.22
CA ILE A 55 -7.41 -13.41 3.66
C ILE A 55 -7.70 -14.91 3.82
N VAL A 56 -8.07 -15.34 5.03
CA VAL A 56 -8.36 -16.75 5.33
C VAL A 56 -9.61 -17.21 4.60
N GLY A 57 -10.71 -16.45 4.67
CA GLY A 57 -11.98 -16.81 4.06
C GLY A 57 -11.85 -16.99 2.55
N GLN A 58 -11.22 -16.04 1.87
CA GLN A 58 -11.04 -16.08 0.42
C GLN A 58 -10.09 -17.19 -0.02
N SER A 59 -9.00 -17.41 0.71
CA SER A 59 -8.03 -18.47 0.38
C SER A 59 -8.63 -19.85 0.52
N VAL A 60 -9.31 -20.13 1.63
CA VAL A 60 -9.95 -21.44 1.85
C VAL A 60 -11.09 -21.67 0.87
N ALA A 61 -11.93 -20.66 0.60
CA ALA A 61 -13.01 -20.77 -0.38
C ALA A 61 -12.47 -21.16 -1.77
N LYS A 62 -11.37 -20.53 -2.19
CA LYS A 62 -10.75 -20.76 -3.50
C LYS A 62 -9.98 -22.06 -3.60
N LEU A 63 -9.33 -22.52 -2.53
CA LEU A 63 -8.71 -23.84 -2.49
C LEU A 63 -9.75 -24.95 -2.60
N LEU A 64 -10.87 -24.83 -1.87
CA LEU A 64 -11.97 -25.79 -1.98
C LEU A 64 -12.68 -25.70 -3.33
N GLU A 65 -12.71 -24.53 -3.98
CA GLU A 65 -13.20 -24.37 -5.35
C GLU A 65 -12.32 -25.07 -6.38
N ASN A 66 -10.99 -24.93 -6.30
CA ASN A 66 -10.10 -25.71 -7.15
C ASN A 66 -10.20 -27.21 -6.87
N PHE A 67 -10.27 -27.61 -5.60
CA PHE A 67 -10.50 -29.01 -5.22
C PHE A 67 -11.81 -29.56 -5.80
N TYR A 68 -12.87 -28.76 -5.79
CA TYR A 68 -14.16 -29.16 -6.33
C TYR A 68 -14.09 -29.47 -7.83
N TYR A 69 -13.48 -28.57 -8.61
CA TYR A 69 -13.41 -28.72 -10.06
C TYR A 69 -12.42 -29.80 -10.51
N ASP A 70 -11.30 -29.94 -9.81
CA ASP A 70 -10.33 -31.01 -10.03
C ASP A 70 -10.96 -32.41 -9.92
N GLN A 71 -11.83 -32.63 -8.94
CA GLN A 71 -12.43 -33.95 -8.69
C GLN A 71 -13.62 -34.28 -9.59
N ILE A 72 -14.14 -33.29 -10.34
CA ILE A 72 -15.23 -33.46 -11.32
C ILE A 72 -14.66 -33.70 -12.74
N ASN A 73 -13.34 -33.57 -12.93
CA ASN A 73 -12.65 -33.81 -14.21
C ASN A 73 -13.30 -33.04 -15.37
N ARG A 74 -13.51 -31.73 -15.17
CA ARG A 74 -14.31 -30.89 -16.05
C ARG A 74 -13.73 -30.73 -17.47
N SER A 75 -12.45 -31.02 -17.68
CA SER A 75 -11.76 -30.94 -18.98
C SER A 75 -12.26 -31.91 -20.05
N GLU A 76 -13.14 -32.86 -19.71
CA GLU A 76 -13.77 -33.81 -20.66
C GLU A 76 -15.23 -33.44 -21.04
N TYR A 77 -15.75 -32.30 -20.59
CA TYR A 77 -17.14 -31.90 -20.84
C TYR A 77 -17.30 -31.09 -22.14
N ASP A 78 -18.26 -31.46 -23.00
CA ASP A 78 -18.68 -30.67 -24.18
C ASP A 78 -19.12 -29.23 -23.82
N GLU A 79 -18.90 -28.28 -24.74
CA GLU A 79 -19.31 -26.86 -24.75
C GLU A 79 -20.76 -26.60 -24.24
N SER A 80 -21.67 -27.55 -24.40
CA SER A 80 -23.06 -27.47 -23.92
C SER A 80 -23.21 -27.51 -22.38
N ARG A 81 -22.20 -27.97 -21.64
CA ARG A 81 -22.22 -28.22 -20.17
C ARG A 81 -21.27 -27.30 -19.39
N GLN A 82 -20.63 -26.37 -20.09
CA GLN A 82 -19.72 -25.37 -19.52
C GLN A 82 -20.42 -24.41 -18.53
N ASN A 83 -21.73 -24.20 -18.70
CA ASN A 83 -22.55 -23.35 -17.83
C ASN A 83 -23.22 -24.10 -16.66
N ASP A 84 -23.00 -25.41 -16.52
CA ASP A 84 -23.56 -26.19 -15.41
C ASP A 84 -22.95 -25.71 -14.08
N GLY A 85 -23.81 -25.48 -13.07
CA GLY A 85 -23.41 -25.09 -11.72
C GLY A 85 -23.19 -23.58 -11.49
N VAL A 86 -23.53 -22.70 -12.44
CA VAL A 86 -23.44 -21.23 -12.26
C VAL A 86 -24.30 -20.76 -11.08
N TRP A 87 -25.55 -21.22 -10.98
CA TRP A 87 -26.40 -20.88 -9.83
C TRP A 87 -25.95 -21.58 -8.56
N THR A 88 -25.43 -22.81 -8.65
CA THR A 88 -24.84 -23.52 -7.50
C THR A 88 -23.68 -22.71 -6.90
N GLN A 89 -22.75 -22.20 -7.71
CA GLN A 89 -21.65 -21.35 -7.23
C GLN A 89 -22.13 -20.00 -6.68
N ALA A 90 -23.17 -19.42 -7.26
CA ALA A 90 -23.79 -18.19 -6.73
C ALA A 90 -24.49 -18.43 -5.38
N LEU A 91 -25.15 -19.58 -5.22
CA LEU A 91 -25.80 -20.00 -3.98
C LEU A 91 -24.77 -20.18 -2.85
N LEU A 92 -23.65 -20.84 -3.13
CA LEU A 92 -22.60 -21.11 -2.14
C LEU A 92 -22.05 -19.84 -1.49
N GLN A 93 -22.01 -18.72 -2.20
CA GLN A 93 -21.55 -17.44 -1.65
C GLN A 93 -22.46 -16.87 -0.56
N THR A 94 -23.74 -17.30 -0.50
CA THR A 94 -24.79 -16.68 0.35
C THR A 94 -25.41 -17.64 1.36
N VAL A 95 -25.49 -18.93 1.05
CA VAL A 95 -26.23 -19.94 1.82
C VAL A 95 -25.71 -20.17 3.24
N GLY A 96 -24.45 -19.84 3.52
CA GLY A 96 -23.83 -20.05 4.84
C GLY A 96 -24.32 -19.08 5.94
N PHE A 97 -25.16 -18.10 5.63
CA PHE A 97 -25.60 -17.07 6.58
C PHE A 97 -26.16 -17.56 7.93
N PRO A 98 -26.82 -18.74 8.05
CA PRO A 98 -27.37 -19.18 9.34
C PRO A 98 -26.31 -19.36 10.42
N LEU A 99 -25.05 -19.65 10.04
CA LEU A 99 -23.93 -19.77 10.98
C LEU A 99 -23.63 -18.45 11.71
N LEU A 100 -23.98 -17.31 11.10
CA LEU A 100 -23.74 -15.98 11.65
C LEU A 100 -24.77 -15.58 12.73
N LEU A 101 -25.87 -16.30 12.87
CA LEU A 101 -26.90 -16.05 13.89
C LEU A 101 -26.35 -16.25 15.31
N LEU A 102 -25.48 -17.25 15.52
CA LEU A 102 -24.95 -17.60 16.83
C LEU A 102 -24.03 -16.48 17.38
N PRO A 103 -23.01 -15.98 16.64
CA PRO A 103 -22.25 -14.80 17.04
C PRO A 103 -23.12 -13.56 17.26
N PHE A 104 -24.13 -13.35 16.41
CA PHE A 104 -25.03 -12.21 16.50
C PHE A 104 -25.85 -12.22 17.81
N ILE A 105 -26.41 -13.37 18.19
CA ILE A 105 -27.19 -13.51 19.44
C ILE A 105 -26.30 -13.28 20.66
N ILE A 106 -25.06 -13.79 20.69
CA ILE A 106 -24.13 -13.58 21.80
C ILE A 106 -23.79 -12.09 21.98
N LEU A 107 -23.47 -11.40 20.87
CA LEU A 107 -23.09 -9.99 20.89
C LEU A 107 -24.27 -9.07 21.24
N THR A 108 -25.48 -9.40 20.79
CA THR A 108 -26.70 -8.63 21.09
C THR A 108 -27.21 -8.89 22.51
N ALA A 109 -27.09 -10.12 23.03
CA ALA A 109 -27.43 -10.48 24.41
C ALA A 109 -26.58 -9.71 25.42
N LYS A 110 -25.29 -9.52 25.15
CA LYS A 110 -24.38 -8.72 26.00
C LYS A 110 -24.80 -7.24 26.10
N ASN A 111 -25.52 -6.71 25.11
CA ASN A 111 -25.88 -5.29 25.00
C ASN A 111 -27.32 -4.96 25.47
N ARG A 112 -28.14 -5.99 25.77
CA ARG A 112 -29.58 -5.89 26.06
C ARG A 112 -29.94 -5.44 27.48
N ARG A 113 -29.01 -4.93 28.29
CA ARG A 113 -29.27 -4.62 29.72
C ARG A 113 -30.01 -3.29 29.98
N ASN A 114 -30.15 -2.40 28.99
CA ASN A 114 -30.89 -1.14 29.14
C ASN A 114 -31.91 -0.99 28.00
N ASN A 115 -33.20 -1.04 28.33
CA ASN A 115 -34.34 -0.92 27.41
C ASN A 115 -34.88 0.51 27.35
N HIS A 116 -35.27 0.97 26.15
CA HIS A 116 -36.34 1.94 25.92
C HIS A 116 -37.06 1.59 24.59
N PRO A 117 -38.34 1.96 24.42
CA PRO A 117 -39.17 1.51 23.31
C PRO A 117 -38.76 2.16 21.98
N SER A 118 -38.89 1.39 20.91
CA SER A 118 -38.40 1.67 19.57
C SER A 118 -39.35 2.53 18.73
N ASP A 119 -38.83 3.60 18.13
CA ASP A 119 -39.50 4.37 17.08
C ASP A 119 -39.82 3.51 15.84
N HIS A 120 -41.09 3.44 15.50
CA HIS A 120 -41.67 2.55 14.49
C HIS A 120 -41.40 3.01 13.04
N PHE A 121 -40.87 4.23 12.84
CA PHE A 121 -40.83 4.88 11.53
C PHE A 121 -39.58 4.56 10.69
N HIS A 122 -38.49 4.07 11.29
CA HIS A 122 -37.21 3.81 10.57
C HIS A 122 -37.03 2.36 10.06
N TYR A 123 -37.84 1.40 10.51
CA TYR A 123 -37.65 -0.01 10.15
C TYR A 123 -38.00 -0.33 8.69
N LYS A 124 -39.06 0.28 8.14
CA LYS A 124 -39.53 0.02 6.75
C LYS A 124 -38.51 0.45 5.69
N SER A 125 -37.84 1.59 5.87
CA SER A 125 -36.80 2.05 4.95
C SER A 125 -35.57 1.15 4.96
N LEU A 126 -35.23 0.57 6.12
CA LEU A 126 -34.07 -0.32 6.28
C LEU A 126 -34.31 -1.67 5.57
N THR A 127 -35.53 -2.21 5.66
CA THR A 127 -35.91 -3.47 4.99
C THR A 127 -35.78 -3.36 3.47
N VAL A 128 -36.24 -2.26 2.87
CA VAL A 128 -36.11 -2.02 1.41
C VAL A 128 -34.65 -2.00 0.99
N ILE A 129 -33.78 -1.38 1.79
CA ILE A 129 -32.36 -1.29 1.50
C ILE A 129 -31.69 -2.67 1.58
N TYR A 130 -32.03 -3.50 2.58
CA TYR A 130 -31.51 -4.87 2.66
C TYR A 130 -31.94 -5.74 1.49
N ILE A 131 -33.18 -5.56 0.99
CA ILE A 131 -33.65 -6.22 -0.22
C ILE A 131 -32.80 -5.79 -1.43
N CYS A 132 -32.57 -4.48 -1.61
CA CYS A 132 -31.73 -3.97 -2.70
C CYS A 132 -30.29 -4.52 -2.62
N ILE A 133 -29.67 -4.53 -1.44
CA ILE A 133 -28.32 -5.08 -1.23
C ILE A 133 -28.31 -6.58 -1.56
N GLY A 134 -29.31 -7.34 -1.12
CA GLY A 134 -29.44 -8.78 -1.41
C GLY A 134 -29.57 -9.08 -2.91
N ILE A 135 -30.37 -8.30 -3.63
CA ILE A 135 -30.51 -8.42 -5.09
C ILE A 135 -29.16 -8.19 -5.79
N VAL A 136 -28.46 -7.11 -5.45
CA VAL A 136 -27.15 -6.80 -6.05
C VAL A 136 -26.12 -7.90 -5.73
N MET A 137 -26.17 -8.46 -4.51
CA MET A 137 -25.29 -9.56 -4.10
C MET A 137 -25.53 -10.82 -4.93
N THR A 138 -26.78 -11.21 -5.21
CA THR A 138 -27.08 -12.36 -6.09
C THR A 138 -26.66 -12.11 -7.53
N VAL A 139 -26.92 -10.92 -8.07
CA VAL A 139 -26.52 -10.55 -9.44
C VAL A 139 -24.99 -10.62 -9.58
N GLN A 140 -24.27 -10.06 -8.61
CA GLN A 140 -22.80 -10.11 -8.56
C GLN A 140 -22.29 -11.55 -8.45
N ALA A 141 -22.87 -12.38 -7.57
CA ALA A 141 -22.46 -13.77 -7.38
C ALA A 141 -22.64 -14.59 -8.66
N ARG A 142 -23.78 -14.44 -9.36
CA ARG A 142 -24.06 -15.10 -10.64
C ARG A 142 -23.10 -14.66 -11.74
N LEU A 143 -22.94 -13.35 -11.95
CA LEU A 143 -22.09 -12.82 -13.01
C LEU A 143 -20.62 -13.19 -12.78
N SER A 144 -20.16 -13.21 -11.53
CA SER A 144 -18.82 -13.66 -11.18
C SER A 144 -18.63 -15.17 -11.38
N ALA A 145 -19.65 -15.99 -11.11
CA ALA A 145 -19.59 -17.43 -11.37
C ALA A 145 -19.51 -17.71 -12.88
N MET A 146 -20.38 -17.09 -13.66
CA MET A 146 -20.41 -17.17 -15.11
C MET A 146 -19.09 -16.70 -15.75
N GLY A 147 -18.57 -15.54 -15.32
CA GLY A 147 -17.30 -15.02 -15.84
C GLY A 147 -16.09 -15.92 -15.53
N LYS A 148 -16.10 -16.74 -14.47
CA LYS A 148 -15.00 -17.68 -14.19
C LYS A 148 -15.04 -18.94 -15.05
N LEU A 149 -16.21 -19.29 -15.58
CA LEU A 149 -16.43 -20.52 -16.34
C LEU A 149 -16.37 -20.30 -17.86
N GLU A 150 -16.59 -19.08 -18.33
CA GLU A 150 -16.62 -18.75 -19.77
C GLU A 150 -15.31 -18.16 -20.33
N ILE A 151 -14.35 -17.75 -19.48
CA ILE A 151 -13.05 -17.20 -19.91
C ILE A 151 -11.91 -17.70 -19.01
N PRO A 152 -10.66 -17.71 -19.51
CA PRO A 152 -9.48 -18.05 -18.72
C PRO A 152 -9.36 -17.17 -17.46
N PHE A 153 -8.89 -17.75 -16.35
CA PHE A 153 -8.90 -17.10 -15.03
C PHE A 153 -7.98 -15.90 -14.97
N GLY A 154 -6.85 -15.93 -15.69
CA GLY A 154 -6.00 -14.76 -15.89
C GLY A 154 -6.78 -13.58 -16.49
N VAL A 155 -7.57 -13.84 -17.53
CA VAL A 155 -8.40 -12.81 -18.19
C VAL A 155 -9.54 -12.37 -17.27
N PHE A 156 -10.20 -13.31 -16.59
CA PHE A 156 -11.25 -13.00 -15.62
C PHE A 156 -10.74 -12.07 -14.52
N THR A 157 -9.61 -12.41 -13.89
CA THR A 157 -9.05 -11.60 -12.81
C THR A 157 -8.68 -10.21 -13.31
N LEU A 158 -8.07 -10.08 -14.49
CA LEU A 158 -7.75 -8.79 -15.12
C LEU A 158 -9.00 -7.93 -15.32
N ILE A 159 -10.06 -8.47 -15.92
CA ILE A 159 -11.30 -7.72 -16.16
C ILE A 159 -11.98 -7.41 -14.82
N TYR A 160 -11.99 -8.35 -13.88
CA TYR A 160 -12.62 -8.18 -12.58
C TYR A 160 -11.86 -7.16 -11.70
N THR A 161 -10.54 -6.92 -11.91
CA THR A 161 -9.80 -5.84 -11.21
C THR A 161 -10.35 -4.44 -11.49
N THR A 162 -11.08 -4.25 -12.59
CA THR A 162 -11.71 -2.95 -12.91
C THR A 162 -12.64 -2.46 -11.79
N GLN A 163 -13.08 -3.35 -10.89
CA GLN A 163 -13.77 -2.99 -9.65
C GLN A 163 -13.00 -1.95 -8.80
N LEU A 164 -11.66 -1.97 -8.80
CA LEU A 164 -10.84 -0.99 -8.09
C LEU A 164 -10.93 0.40 -8.71
N PHE A 165 -11.20 0.51 -10.00
CA PHE A 165 -11.45 1.80 -10.64
C PHE A 165 -12.86 2.32 -10.30
N PHE A 166 -13.88 1.46 -10.32
CA PHE A 166 -15.26 1.86 -10.06
C PHE A 166 -15.55 2.16 -8.59
N THR A 167 -14.89 1.51 -7.63
CA THR A 167 -15.14 1.74 -6.20
C THR A 167 -14.88 3.17 -5.75
N PRO A 168 -13.77 3.84 -6.08
CA PRO A 168 -13.58 5.27 -5.81
C PRO A 168 -14.63 6.17 -6.46
N VAL A 169 -15.05 5.86 -7.70
CA VAL A 169 -16.07 6.63 -8.42
C VAL A 169 -17.39 6.56 -7.66
N PHE A 170 -17.86 5.37 -7.32
CA PHE A 170 -19.09 5.20 -6.53
C PHE A 170 -18.95 5.70 -5.09
N ALA A 171 -17.79 5.54 -4.45
CA ALA A 171 -17.55 6.07 -3.11
C ALA A 171 -17.59 7.60 -3.08
N ARG A 172 -17.21 8.28 -4.18
CA ARG A 172 -17.38 9.72 -4.33
C ARG A 172 -18.84 10.12 -4.52
N LEU A 173 -19.56 9.38 -5.37
CA LEU A 173 -20.94 9.70 -5.74
C LEU A 173 -21.92 9.41 -4.59
N VAL A 174 -21.81 8.23 -3.97
CA VAL A 174 -22.73 7.73 -2.94
C VAL A 174 -22.31 8.24 -1.56
N ASN A 175 -21.03 8.08 -1.20
CA ASN A 175 -20.53 8.31 0.17
C ASN A 175 -19.82 9.66 0.34
N LYS A 176 -19.72 10.49 -0.72
CA LYS A 176 -19.06 11.82 -0.72
C LYS A 176 -17.63 11.82 -0.12
N ILE A 177 -16.90 10.71 -0.27
CA ILE A 177 -15.55 10.56 0.29
C ILE A 177 -14.55 11.49 -0.40
N LYS A 178 -13.66 12.11 0.37
CA LYS A 178 -12.51 12.88 -0.13
C LYS A 178 -11.30 11.95 -0.26
N PHE A 179 -10.68 11.94 -1.44
CA PHE A 179 -9.50 11.11 -1.70
C PHE A 179 -8.22 11.83 -1.29
N ASN A 180 -7.38 11.10 -0.54
CA ASN A 180 -6.02 11.52 -0.19
C ASN A 180 -5.01 10.87 -1.16
N ARG A 181 -3.85 11.49 -1.37
CA ARG A 181 -2.77 11.00 -2.25
C ARG A 181 -2.37 9.55 -1.93
N TRP A 182 -2.36 9.18 -0.65
CA TRP A 182 -2.07 7.80 -0.21
C TRP A 182 -3.12 6.77 -0.63
N VAL A 183 -4.40 7.17 -0.72
CA VAL A 183 -5.47 6.29 -1.22
C VAL A 183 -5.28 6.02 -2.69
N VAL A 184 -4.91 7.06 -3.45
CA VAL A 184 -4.64 6.94 -4.88
C VAL A 184 -3.43 6.05 -5.13
N ILE A 185 -2.35 6.19 -4.34
CA ILE A 185 -1.17 5.32 -4.43
C ILE A 185 -1.52 3.86 -4.12
N SER A 186 -2.23 3.62 -3.02
CA SER A 186 -2.66 2.26 -2.65
C SER A 186 -3.56 1.63 -3.72
N LEU A 187 -4.46 2.42 -4.30
CA LEU A 187 -5.32 1.96 -5.38
C LEU A 187 -4.55 1.63 -6.66
N ALA A 188 -3.61 2.50 -7.06
CA ALA A 188 -2.76 2.27 -8.23
C ALA A 188 -1.92 0.99 -8.06
N LEU A 189 -1.35 0.77 -6.87
CA LEU A 189 -0.63 -0.45 -6.55
C LEU A 189 -1.57 -1.68 -6.55
N ALA A 190 -2.79 -1.56 -6.02
CA ALA A 190 -3.74 -2.67 -6.02
C ALA A 190 -4.21 -3.05 -7.44
N ILE A 191 -4.39 -2.07 -8.34
CA ILE A 191 -4.69 -2.31 -9.75
C ILE A 191 -3.52 -3.03 -10.42
N ALA A 192 -2.28 -2.56 -10.17
CA ALA A 192 -1.09 -3.23 -10.66
C ALA A 192 -0.99 -4.68 -10.12
N THR A 193 -1.27 -4.90 -8.83
CA THR A 193 -1.29 -6.24 -8.22
C THR A 193 -2.24 -7.18 -8.95
N GLY A 194 -3.48 -6.79 -9.16
CA GLY A 194 -4.45 -7.66 -9.82
C GLY A 194 -4.22 -7.80 -11.33
N ALA A 195 -3.56 -6.83 -11.97
CA ALA A 195 -3.12 -6.97 -13.36
C ALA A 195 -1.90 -7.90 -13.50
N LEU A 196 -1.14 -8.14 -12.44
CA LEU A 196 0.02 -9.03 -12.44
C LEU A 196 -0.33 -10.49 -12.10
N THR A 197 -1.57 -10.79 -11.69
CA THR A 197 -2.05 -12.17 -11.41
C THR A 197 -2.48 -12.95 -12.66
N LEU A 198 -2.05 -12.52 -13.84
CA LEU A 198 -2.44 -13.08 -15.13
C LEU A 198 -2.01 -14.54 -15.35
N SER A 199 -0.92 -14.98 -14.71
CA SER A 199 -0.37 -16.33 -14.88
C SER A 199 -0.92 -17.35 -13.88
N SER A 200 -2.12 -17.14 -13.35
CA SER A 200 -2.74 -18.09 -12.43
C SER A 200 -3.72 -19.00 -13.16
N ALA A 201 -3.55 -20.30 -12.98
CA ALA A 201 -4.47 -21.32 -13.47
C ALA A 201 -5.54 -21.65 -12.41
N PHE A 202 -6.72 -22.02 -12.89
CA PHE A 202 -7.90 -22.42 -12.15
C PHE A 202 -8.45 -23.71 -12.78
N ALA A 203 -8.68 -24.72 -11.94
CA ALA A 203 -9.02 -26.07 -12.40
C ALA A 203 -10.35 -26.19 -13.16
N GLY A 204 -11.19 -25.14 -13.14
CA GLY A 204 -12.46 -25.09 -13.86
C GLY A 204 -12.48 -24.10 -15.03
N GLU A 205 -11.32 -23.68 -15.54
CA GLU A 205 -11.21 -22.85 -16.75
C GLU A 205 -11.64 -23.62 -18.00
N PRO A 206 -12.18 -22.92 -19.01
CA PRO A 206 -12.53 -23.53 -20.28
C PRO A 206 -11.32 -23.84 -21.16
N ASP A 207 -11.42 -24.87 -22.00
CA ASP A 207 -10.41 -25.17 -23.03
C ASP A 207 -10.50 -24.17 -24.21
N GLU A 208 -9.43 -24.02 -25.00
CA GLU A 208 -9.33 -23.01 -26.06
C GLU A 208 -10.49 -23.09 -27.09
N ALA A 209 -11.06 -24.27 -27.28
CA ALA A 209 -12.19 -24.50 -28.19
C ALA A 209 -13.56 -24.04 -27.64
N GLU A 210 -13.69 -23.83 -26.33
CA GLU A 210 -14.94 -23.51 -25.63
C GLU A 210 -14.98 -22.06 -25.12
N GLU A 211 -14.01 -21.24 -25.53
CA GLU A 211 -13.87 -19.86 -25.06
C GLU A 211 -14.94 -18.93 -25.64
N ASN A 212 -15.95 -18.60 -24.84
CA ASN A 212 -16.93 -17.57 -25.16
C ASN A 212 -16.49 -16.18 -24.67
N TYR A 213 -15.39 -15.68 -25.25
CA TYR A 213 -14.68 -14.48 -24.78
C TYR A 213 -15.59 -13.25 -24.61
N ALA A 214 -16.48 -12.99 -25.57
CA ALA A 214 -17.34 -11.81 -25.52
C ALA A 214 -18.32 -11.85 -24.34
N ARG A 215 -18.99 -12.99 -24.13
CA ARG A 215 -20.03 -13.12 -23.09
C ARG A 215 -19.42 -13.15 -21.69
N GLY A 216 -18.34 -13.91 -21.51
CA GLY A 216 -17.62 -13.99 -20.24
C GLY A 216 -16.94 -12.68 -19.84
N ALA A 217 -16.36 -11.94 -20.80
CA ALA A 217 -15.77 -10.63 -20.54
C ALA A 217 -16.81 -9.60 -20.06
N TRP A 218 -17.99 -9.55 -20.69
CA TRP A 218 -19.08 -8.68 -20.23
C TRP A 218 -19.57 -9.09 -18.84
N ALA A 219 -19.74 -10.39 -18.58
CA ALA A 219 -20.14 -10.89 -17.27
C ALA A 219 -19.14 -10.49 -16.17
N ALA A 220 -17.84 -10.64 -16.42
CA ALA A 220 -16.78 -10.26 -15.49
C ALA A 220 -16.76 -8.75 -15.21
N LEU A 221 -16.91 -7.91 -16.24
CA LEU A 221 -16.95 -6.45 -16.09
C LEU A 221 -18.16 -6.01 -15.26
N PHE A 222 -19.37 -6.50 -15.60
CA PHE A 222 -20.58 -6.18 -14.85
C PHE A 222 -20.53 -6.71 -13.41
N ALA A 223 -19.91 -7.87 -13.18
CA ALA A 223 -19.68 -8.39 -11.84
C ALA A 223 -18.82 -7.42 -11.01
N GLY A 224 -17.73 -6.90 -11.58
CA GLY A 224 -16.85 -5.94 -10.92
C GLY A 224 -17.56 -4.63 -10.57
N VAL A 225 -18.35 -4.09 -11.50
CA VAL A 225 -19.20 -2.90 -11.26
C VAL A 225 -20.20 -3.14 -10.13
N CYS A 226 -20.88 -4.29 -10.15
CA CYS A 226 -21.86 -4.65 -9.11
C CYS A 226 -21.19 -4.83 -7.74
N PHE A 227 -19.99 -5.42 -7.68
CA PHE A 227 -19.23 -5.56 -6.44
C PHE A 227 -18.82 -4.20 -5.85
N SER A 228 -18.32 -3.28 -6.69
CA SER A 228 -18.00 -1.91 -6.28
C SER A 228 -19.22 -1.17 -5.75
N LEU A 229 -20.36 -1.31 -6.42
CA LEU A 229 -21.63 -0.72 -6.02
C LEU A 229 -22.14 -1.31 -4.70
N LEU A 230 -22.03 -2.62 -4.52
CA LEU A 230 -22.42 -3.34 -3.30
C LEU A 230 -21.66 -2.80 -2.08
N LEU A 231 -20.33 -2.72 -2.15
CA LEU A 231 -19.50 -2.18 -1.06
C LEU A 231 -19.85 -0.73 -0.72
N CYS A 232 -20.11 0.10 -1.74
CA CYS A 232 -20.47 1.51 -1.53
C CYS A 232 -21.84 1.65 -0.87
N ASN A 233 -22.83 0.84 -1.27
CA ASN A 233 -24.14 0.81 -0.64
C ASN A 233 -24.07 0.32 0.80
N ILE A 234 -23.30 -0.73 1.09
CA ILE A 234 -23.08 -1.21 2.46
C ILE A 234 -22.49 -0.09 3.34
N GLN A 235 -21.50 0.66 2.83
CA GLN A 235 -20.96 1.80 3.55
C GLN A 235 -22.01 2.89 3.80
N ASN A 236 -22.82 3.22 2.79
CA ASN A 236 -23.91 4.18 2.91
C ASN A 236 -24.93 3.78 4.01
N VAL A 237 -25.21 2.48 4.16
CA VAL A 237 -26.07 1.97 5.25
C VAL A 237 -25.45 2.22 6.61
N PHE A 238 -24.15 1.98 6.76
CA PHE A 238 -23.47 2.27 8.02
C PHE A 238 -23.50 3.77 8.33
N ASP A 239 -23.12 4.61 7.37
CA ASP A 239 -22.99 6.06 7.56
C ASP A 239 -24.33 6.77 7.80
N ASN A 240 -25.33 6.50 6.96
CA ASN A 240 -26.58 7.27 6.98
C ASN A 240 -27.70 6.65 7.82
N TYR A 241 -27.67 5.34 8.10
CA TYR A 241 -28.72 4.66 8.84
C TYR A 241 -28.24 4.15 10.20
N ILE A 242 -27.18 3.33 10.24
CA ILE A 242 -26.77 2.65 11.48
C ILE A 242 -26.09 3.63 12.44
N PHE A 243 -25.12 4.42 11.98
CA PHE A 243 -24.44 5.40 12.85
C PHE A 243 -25.40 6.51 13.29
N LYS A 244 -26.29 6.96 12.40
CA LYS A 244 -27.30 7.98 12.72
C LYS A 244 -28.40 7.49 13.68
N ARG A 245 -28.82 6.23 13.56
CA ARG A 245 -29.76 5.57 14.50
C ARG A 245 -29.19 5.44 15.92
N THR A 246 -27.86 5.46 16.04
CA THR A 246 -27.18 5.19 17.31
C THR A 246 -26.65 6.48 17.97
N GLU A 247 -27.36 7.60 17.82
CA GLU A 247 -26.96 8.94 18.30
C GLU A 247 -26.58 8.99 19.81
N SER A 248 -27.03 8.01 20.61
CA SER A 248 -26.70 7.89 22.05
C SER A 248 -25.85 6.66 22.44
N ARG A 249 -25.50 5.75 21.51
CA ARG A 249 -24.72 4.51 21.80
C ARG A 249 -23.60 4.34 20.78
N ARG A 250 -22.41 3.87 21.19
CA ARG A 250 -21.37 3.55 20.20
C ARG A 250 -21.83 2.39 19.32
N PRO A 251 -21.68 2.48 17.99
CA PRO A 251 -22.06 1.40 17.08
C PRO A 251 -21.23 0.15 17.37
N SER A 252 -21.90 -0.97 17.60
CA SER A 252 -21.26 -2.25 17.89
C SER A 252 -20.98 -3.01 16.59
N PHE A 253 -19.93 -3.82 16.59
CA PHE A 253 -19.61 -4.77 15.51
C PHE A 253 -20.77 -5.76 15.24
N ALA A 254 -21.73 -5.90 16.17
CA ALA A 254 -22.99 -6.62 15.94
C ALA A 254 -23.77 -6.11 14.71
N SER A 255 -23.65 -4.83 14.36
CA SER A 255 -24.33 -4.24 13.20
C SER A 255 -23.80 -4.80 11.86
N VAL A 256 -22.55 -5.28 11.83
CA VAL A 256 -21.95 -5.95 10.66
C VAL A 256 -22.69 -7.25 10.37
N PHE A 257 -22.92 -8.06 11.40
CA PHE A 257 -23.68 -9.30 11.29
C PHE A 257 -25.14 -9.04 10.91
N GLU A 258 -25.77 -7.98 11.45
CA GLU A 258 -27.15 -7.60 11.08
C GLU A 258 -27.28 -7.36 9.57
N VAL A 259 -26.42 -6.50 9.00
CA VAL A 259 -26.45 -6.18 7.56
C VAL A 259 -26.23 -7.44 6.73
N ILE A 260 -25.24 -8.26 7.07
CA ILE A 260 -24.93 -9.48 6.32
C ILE A 260 -26.07 -10.49 6.39
N ILE A 261 -26.62 -10.78 7.57
CA ILE A 261 -27.65 -11.81 7.75
C ILE A 261 -28.90 -11.46 6.93
N PHE A 262 -29.36 -10.20 6.98
CA PHE A 262 -30.55 -9.81 6.24
C PHE A 262 -30.33 -9.74 4.72
N SER A 263 -29.18 -9.24 4.26
CA SER A 263 -28.90 -9.19 2.82
C SER A 263 -28.66 -10.58 2.23
N SER A 264 -27.94 -11.45 2.94
CA SER A 264 -27.66 -12.83 2.52
C SER A 264 -28.90 -13.72 2.55
N LEU A 265 -29.86 -13.49 3.45
CA LEU A 265 -31.15 -14.19 3.43
C LEU A 265 -31.91 -13.91 2.13
N VAL A 266 -32.02 -12.64 1.74
CA VAL A 266 -32.65 -12.24 0.47
C VAL A 266 -31.89 -12.85 -0.70
N ALA A 267 -30.56 -12.75 -0.68
CA ALA A 267 -29.73 -13.28 -1.75
C ALA A 267 -29.86 -14.80 -1.90
N THR A 268 -29.96 -15.54 -0.79
CA THR A 268 -30.15 -16.99 -0.77
C THR A 268 -31.50 -17.38 -1.36
N ILE A 269 -32.59 -16.66 -1.02
CA ILE A 269 -33.92 -16.93 -1.59
C ILE A 269 -33.89 -16.78 -3.12
N ILE A 270 -33.28 -15.70 -3.62
CA ILE A 270 -33.17 -15.44 -5.06
C ILE A 270 -32.29 -16.49 -5.74
N SER A 271 -31.14 -16.86 -5.14
CA SER A 271 -30.24 -17.87 -5.70
C SER A 271 -30.86 -19.27 -5.73
N VAL A 272 -31.60 -19.66 -4.68
CA VAL A 272 -32.37 -20.92 -4.67
C VAL A 272 -33.43 -20.90 -5.76
N ALA A 273 -34.22 -19.82 -5.87
CA ALA A 273 -35.22 -19.69 -6.93
C ALA A 273 -34.59 -19.76 -8.33
N GLY A 274 -33.44 -19.11 -8.53
CA GLY A 274 -32.68 -19.17 -9.77
C GLY A 274 -32.20 -20.58 -10.12
N LEU A 275 -31.69 -21.32 -9.14
CA LEU A 275 -31.26 -22.71 -9.28
C LEU A 275 -32.43 -23.62 -9.67
N LEU A 276 -33.61 -23.44 -9.04
CA LEU A 276 -34.82 -24.21 -9.37
C LEU A 276 -35.32 -23.92 -10.78
N ILE A 277 -35.35 -22.64 -11.19
CA ILE A 277 -35.83 -22.22 -12.52
C ILE A 277 -34.88 -22.68 -13.62
N ALA A 278 -33.57 -22.67 -13.37
CA ALA A 278 -32.57 -23.11 -14.33
C ALA A 278 -32.51 -24.63 -14.50
N GLY A 279 -33.11 -25.41 -13.58
CA GLY A 279 -33.07 -26.87 -13.63
C GLY A 279 -31.76 -27.50 -13.14
N GLU A 280 -30.83 -26.70 -12.59
CA GLU A 280 -29.51 -27.16 -12.09
C GLU A 280 -29.60 -28.16 -10.91
N GLN A 281 -30.80 -28.47 -10.41
CA GLN A 281 -31.00 -29.47 -9.35
C GLN A 281 -30.56 -30.88 -9.76
N ASP A 282 -30.84 -31.25 -11.00
CA ASP A 282 -30.49 -32.56 -11.53
C ASP A 282 -28.98 -32.64 -11.80
N ASP A 283 -28.36 -31.52 -12.20
CA ASP A 283 -26.90 -31.41 -12.34
C ASP A 283 -26.19 -31.57 -10.99
N LEU A 284 -26.69 -30.93 -9.94
CA LEU A 284 -26.12 -31.03 -8.59
C LEU A 284 -26.17 -32.48 -8.05
N LYS A 285 -27.24 -33.20 -8.37
CA LYS A 285 -27.40 -34.62 -8.00
C LYS A 285 -26.49 -35.52 -8.83
N ARG A 286 -26.28 -35.18 -10.11
CA ARG A 286 -25.37 -35.87 -11.03
C ARG A 286 -23.91 -35.68 -10.60
N GLU A 287 -23.47 -34.44 -10.43
CA GLU A 287 -22.11 -34.08 -9.97
C GLU A 287 -21.77 -34.75 -8.63
N MET A 288 -22.72 -34.78 -7.68
CA MET A 288 -22.51 -35.47 -6.41
C MET A 288 -22.31 -36.98 -6.56
N ASN A 289 -22.95 -37.63 -7.53
CA ASN A 289 -22.79 -39.06 -7.78
C ASN A 289 -21.49 -39.38 -8.55
N GLU A 290 -21.07 -38.47 -9.43
CA GLU A 290 -19.88 -38.60 -10.28
C GLU A 290 -18.59 -38.14 -9.59
N PHE A 291 -18.69 -37.48 -8.42
CA PHE A 291 -17.54 -37.02 -7.64
C PHE A 291 -16.62 -38.17 -7.23
N SER A 292 -15.37 -38.13 -7.70
CA SER A 292 -14.40 -39.23 -7.60
C SER A 292 -14.10 -39.72 -6.17
N LYS A 293 -14.10 -38.82 -5.17
CA LYS A 293 -13.90 -39.16 -3.74
C LYS A 293 -15.18 -39.49 -2.97
N GLY A 294 -16.32 -39.53 -3.67
CA GLY A 294 -17.62 -39.91 -3.13
C GLY A 294 -18.43 -38.76 -2.51
N LYS A 295 -19.71 -39.06 -2.24
CA LYS A 295 -20.75 -38.09 -1.85
C LYS A 295 -20.41 -37.28 -0.59
N GLY A 296 -19.76 -37.91 0.39
CA GLY A 296 -19.40 -37.25 1.65
C GLY A 296 -18.36 -36.15 1.43
N ALA A 297 -17.37 -36.38 0.57
CA ALA A 297 -16.34 -35.39 0.25
C ALA A 297 -16.92 -34.21 -0.53
N TYR A 298 -17.86 -34.47 -1.45
CA TYR A 298 -18.61 -33.44 -2.18
C TYR A 298 -19.35 -32.49 -1.21
N VAL A 299 -20.13 -33.05 -0.28
CA VAL A 299 -20.90 -32.24 0.70
C VAL A 299 -19.95 -31.47 1.62
N MET A 300 -18.83 -32.06 2.05
CA MET A 300 -17.84 -31.36 2.87
C MET A 300 -17.18 -30.20 2.12
N ALA A 301 -16.85 -30.36 0.83
CA ALA A 301 -16.31 -29.29 0.00
C ALA A 301 -17.32 -28.14 -0.17
N MET A 302 -18.57 -28.46 -0.50
CA MET A 302 -19.64 -27.48 -0.67
C MET A 302 -19.93 -26.70 0.62
N VAL A 303 -20.08 -27.39 1.76
CA VAL A 303 -20.31 -26.75 3.06
C VAL A 303 -19.09 -25.91 3.46
N GLY A 304 -17.87 -26.43 3.25
CA GLY A 304 -16.64 -25.70 3.51
C GLY A 304 -16.54 -24.40 2.71
N GLN A 305 -16.87 -24.44 1.41
CA GLN A 305 -16.92 -23.24 0.56
C GLN A 305 -17.93 -22.23 1.09
N ALA A 306 -19.14 -22.67 1.43
CA ALA A 306 -20.18 -21.79 1.95
C ALA A 306 -19.75 -21.11 3.25
N VAL A 307 -19.13 -21.85 4.18
CA VAL A 307 -18.58 -21.30 5.43
C VAL A 307 -17.49 -20.27 5.15
N SER A 308 -16.54 -20.60 4.27
CA SER A 308 -15.41 -19.73 3.93
C SER A 308 -15.87 -18.43 3.25
N TRP A 309 -16.88 -18.48 2.37
CA TRP A 309 -17.48 -17.28 1.79
C TRP A 309 -18.15 -16.38 2.84
N GLN A 310 -18.80 -16.95 3.86
CA GLN A 310 -19.35 -16.13 4.95
C GLN A 310 -18.26 -15.47 5.79
N VAL A 311 -17.17 -16.20 6.09
CA VAL A 311 -16.01 -15.64 6.80
C VAL A 311 -15.41 -14.47 6.02
N TYR A 312 -15.29 -14.62 4.70
CA TYR A 312 -14.87 -13.55 3.79
C TYR A 312 -15.81 -12.33 3.85
N TRP A 313 -17.13 -12.53 3.75
CA TRP A 313 -18.11 -11.44 3.83
C TRP A 313 -18.08 -10.71 5.17
N VAL A 314 -17.93 -11.43 6.28
CA VAL A 314 -17.77 -10.83 7.62
C VAL A 314 -16.52 -9.96 7.67
N GLY A 315 -15.40 -10.42 7.09
CA GLY A 315 -14.17 -9.64 6.99
C GLY A 315 -14.34 -8.37 6.14
N ILE A 316 -14.94 -8.50 4.96
CA ILE A 316 -15.17 -7.38 4.04
C ILE A 316 -16.09 -6.32 4.66
N VAL A 317 -17.29 -6.71 5.11
CA VAL A 317 -18.25 -5.76 5.69
C VAL A 317 -17.70 -5.19 7.01
N GLY A 318 -16.92 -5.97 7.77
CA GLY A 318 -16.20 -5.52 8.96
C GLY A 318 -15.15 -4.43 8.65
N LEU A 319 -14.43 -4.53 7.53
CA LEU A 319 -13.53 -3.49 7.03
C LEU A 319 -14.28 -2.25 6.53
N VAL A 320 -15.44 -2.44 5.88
CA VAL A 320 -16.31 -1.32 5.47
C VAL A 320 -16.79 -0.55 6.70
N PHE A 321 -17.24 -1.27 7.74
CA PHE A 321 -17.68 -0.69 9.01
C PHE A 321 -16.55 0.02 9.76
N SER A 322 -15.35 -0.55 9.77
CA SER A 322 -14.22 -0.03 10.55
C SER A 322 -13.46 1.09 9.85
N VAL A 323 -13.46 1.13 8.51
CA VAL A 323 -12.66 2.08 7.73
C VAL A 323 -13.40 2.63 6.50
N SER A 324 -13.58 1.83 5.44
CA SER A 324 -14.20 2.27 4.18
C SER A 324 -14.40 1.12 3.18
N SER A 325 -15.36 1.31 2.27
CA SER A 325 -15.57 0.45 1.08
C SER A 325 -14.34 0.34 0.18
N VAL A 326 -13.63 1.45 -0.04
CA VAL A 326 -12.42 1.49 -0.88
C VAL A 326 -11.32 0.59 -0.31
N LEU A 327 -11.07 0.64 1.00
CA LEU A 327 -10.09 -0.23 1.65
C LEU A 327 -10.48 -1.69 1.52
N SER A 328 -11.73 -2.00 1.84
CA SER A 328 -12.20 -3.38 1.81
C SER A 328 -12.00 -4.00 0.43
N ASN A 329 -12.23 -3.23 -0.64
CA ASN A 329 -11.98 -3.72 -1.99
C ASN A 329 -10.48 -3.92 -2.28
N VAL A 330 -9.64 -2.96 -1.89
CA VAL A 330 -8.18 -3.07 -2.03
C VAL A 330 -7.64 -4.32 -1.34
N ILE A 331 -8.04 -4.59 -0.09
CA ILE A 331 -7.62 -5.79 0.65
C ILE A 331 -8.11 -7.07 -0.04
N SER A 332 -9.32 -7.07 -0.61
CA SER A 332 -9.83 -8.22 -1.34
C SER A 332 -9.01 -8.56 -2.59
N VAL A 333 -8.53 -7.56 -3.33
CA VAL A 333 -7.70 -7.78 -4.54
C VAL A 333 -6.26 -8.14 -4.17
N VAL A 334 -5.70 -7.51 -3.14
CA VAL A 334 -4.37 -7.84 -2.58
C VAL A 334 -4.27 -9.29 -2.10
N THR A 335 -5.42 -9.94 -1.84
CA THR A 335 -5.48 -11.35 -1.45
C THR A 335 -5.33 -12.30 -2.64
N TRP A 336 -5.61 -11.90 -3.89
CA TRP A 336 -5.53 -12.80 -5.07
C TRP A 336 -4.15 -13.42 -5.32
N PRO A 337 -3.03 -12.67 -5.25
CA PRO A 337 -1.71 -13.28 -5.38
C PRO A 337 -1.43 -14.31 -4.28
N ILE A 338 -1.92 -14.07 -3.05
CA ILE A 338 -1.79 -15.02 -1.93
C ILE A 338 -2.54 -16.31 -2.26
N VAL A 339 -3.76 -16.20 -2.77
CA VAL A 339 -4.55 -17.37 -3.22
C VAL A 339 -3.83 -18.10 -4.34
N SER A 340 -3.32 -17.40 -5.35
CA SER A 340 -2.61 -18.01 -6.48
C SER A 340 -1.42 -18.85 -6.00
N VAL A 341 -0.61 -18.33 -5.07
CA VAL A 341 0.52 -19.08 -4.51
C VAL A 341 0.07 -20.28 -3.68
N LEU A 342 -1.01 -20.14 -2.90
CA LEU A 342 -1.57 -21.27 -2.15
C LEU A 342 -2.07 -22.38 -3.08
N VAL A 343 -2.70 -22.03 -4.21
CA VAL A 343 -3.18 -23.02 -5.19
C VAL A 343 -2.00 -23.80 -5.77
N VAL A 344 -0.91 -23.14 -6.18
CA VAL A 344 0.30 -23.80 -6.68
C VAL A 344 0.89 -24.76 -5.63
N ILE A 345 0.96 -24.34 -4.36
CA ILE A 345 1.53 -25.17 -3.28
C ILE A 345 0.67 -26.42 -3.01
N PHE A 346 -0.66 -26.30 -2.99
CA PHE A 346 -1.56 -27.40 -2.65
C PHE A 346 -1.90 -28.30 -3.84
N PHE A 347 -1.88 -27.77 -5.07
CA PHE A 347 -2.27 -28.45 -6.31
C PHE A 347 -1.09 -28.50 -7.29
N ASN A 348 0.02 -29.06 -6.83
CA ASN A 348 1.32 -29.19 -7.53
C ASN A 348 1.28 -30.00 -8.85
N PHE A 349 0.09 -30.27 -9.40
CA PHE A 349 -0.17 -31.07 -10.60
C PHE A 349 -0.73 -30.23 -11.78
N MET A 350 -1.07 -28.95 -11.57
CA MET A 350 -1.72 -28.11 -12.60
C MET A 350 -0.77 -27.53 -13.67
N ASP A 351 0.46 -28.05 -13.84
CA ASP A 351 1.54 -27.47 -14.68
C ASP A 351 1.84 -25.97 -14.43
N ASP A 352 1.32 -25.41 -13.33
CA ASP A 352 1.40 -23.99 -13.01
C ASP A 352 2.62 -23.71 -12.12
N GLU A 353 3.77 -23.42 -12.73
CA GLU A 353 5.00 -23.08 -12.01
C GLU A 353 4.93 -21.72 -11.29
N PHE A 354 5.82 -21.53 -10.31
CA PHE A 354 5.98 -20.24 -9.65
C PHE A 354 6.68 -19.24 -10.59
N ASP A 355 5.88 -18.47 -11.30
CA ASP A 355 6.34 -17.46 -12.24
C ASP A 355 6.77 -16.16 -11.52
N VAL A 356 7.72 -15.43 -12.13
CA VAL A 356 8.19 -14.11 -11.72
C VAL A 356 7.03 -13.14 -11.53
N PHE A 357 5.99 -13.22 -12.37
CA PHE A 357 4.80 -12.38 -12.26
C PHE A 357 4.03 -12.58 -10.94
N LYS A 358 3.93 -13.82 -10.43
CA LYS A 358 3.32 -14.10 -9.11
C LYS A 358 4.16 -13.51 -7.97
N GLY A 359 5.48 -13.59 -8.09
CA GLY A 359 6.42 -12.95 -7.16
C GLY A 359 6.28 -11.42 -7.13
N VAL A 360 6.23 -10.76 -8.29
CA VAL A 360 6.03 -9.31 -8.37
C VAL A 360 4.64 -8.92 -7.83
N ALA A 361 3.60 -9.68 -8.18
CA ALA A 361 2.23 -9.43 -7.69
C ALA A 361 2.16 -9.43 -6.16
N LEU A 362 2.83 -10.38 -5.49
CA LEU A 362 2.92 -10.43 -4.02
C LEU A 362 3.64 -9.20 -3.43
N ILE A 363 4.76 -8.78 -4.02
CA ILE A 363 5.49 -7.59 -3.54
C ILE A 363 4.62 -6.34 -3.67
N THR A 364 3.97 -6.16 -4.83
CA THR A 364 3.06 -5.03 -5.06
C THR A 364 1.86 -5.08 -4.10
N ALA A 365 1.36 -6.27 -3.77
CA ALA A 365 0.25 -6.48 -2.84
C ALA A 365 0.63 -6.01 -1.41
N VAL A 366 1.82 -6.38 -0.95
CA VAL A 366 2.37 -5.94 0.34
C VAL A 366 2.57 -4.42 0.37
N LEU A 367 3.09 -3.84 -0.71
CA LEU A 367 3.26 -2.38 -0.83
C LEU A 367 1.91 -1.64 -0.81
N SER A 368 0.88 -2.18 -1.48
CA SER A 368 -0.46 -1.61 -1.48
C SER A 368 -1.08 -1.58 -0.08
N ALA A 369 -0.97 -2.70 0.65
CA ALA A 369 -1.44 -2.80 2.03
C ALA A 369 -0.64 -1.85 2.94
N ALA A 370 0.69 -1.83 2.84
CA ALA A 370 1.56 -0.97 3.64
C ALA A 370 1.28 0.52 3.43
N ALA A 371 1.10 0.97 2.18
CA ALA A 371 0.76 2.36 1.87
C ALA A 371 -0.57 2.78 2.51
N TYR A 372 -1.54 1.86 2.58
CA TYR A 372 -2.82 2.13 3.21
C TYR A 372 -2.73 2.12 4.73
N PHE A 373 -2.09 1.12 5.34
CA PHE A 373 -1.89 1.09 6.79
C PHE A 373 -1.09 2.31 7.28
N PHE A 374 -0.12 2.77 6.47
CA PHE A 374 0.58 4.02 6.71
C PHE A 374 -0.36 5.22 6.70
N ARG A 375 -1.29 5.31 5.73
CA ARG A 375 -2.36 6.33 5.75
C ARG A 375 -3.18 6.25 7.03
N LEU A 376 -3.65 5.06 7.41
CA LEU A 376 -4.53 4.88 8.56
C LEU A 376 -3.83 5.22 9.88
N HIS A 377 -2.55 4.89 9.98
CA HIS A 377 -1.69 5.26 11.10
C HIS A 377 -1.47 6.77 11.13
N LYS A 378 -1.17 7.39 9.97
CA LYS A 378 -1.03 8.85 9.84
C LYS A 378 -2.32 9.58 10.18
N GLU A 379 -3.48 9.08 9.74
CA GLU A 379 -4.79 9.71 9.97
C GLU A 379 -5.23 9.60 11.44
N ASN A 380 -4.93 8.47 12.12
CA ASN A 380 -5.11 8.36 13.57
C ASN A 380 -4.15 9.28 14.34
N ARG A 381 -2.89 9.36 13.93
CA ARG A 381 -1.90 10.27 14.54
C ARG A 381 -2.30 11.73 14.33
N ASP A 382 -2.72 12.11 13.12
CA ASP A 382 -3.26 13.44 12.81
C ASP A 382 -4.56 13.72 13.57
N SER A 383 -5.35 12.70 13.94
CA SER A 383 -6.59 12.89 14.71
C SER A 383 -6.34 13.12 16.20
N ASP A 384 -5.19 12.67 16.70
CA ASP A 384 -4.72 13.00 18.06
C ASP A 384 -3.92 14.32 18.05
N ASP A 385 -3.22 14.65 16.95
CA ASP A 385 -2.55 15.95 16.71
C ASP A 385 -3.51 17.09 16.31
N LYS A 386 -4.72 16.79 15.80
CA LYS A 386 -5.74 17.78 15.39
C LYS A 386 -6.38 18.51 16.54
N SER A 387 -6.09 18.14 17.79
CA SER A 387 -6.42 19.00 18.92
C SER A 387 -5.55 20.26 18.96
N PHE A 388 -4.45 20.40 18.18
CA PHE A 388 -3.66 21.64 18.18
C PHE A 388 -2.78 22.02 16.94
N SER A 389 -2.40 21.17 15.95
CA SER A 389 -1.29 21.58 15.02
C SER A 389 -1.30 21.24 13.50
N GLY A 390 -2.36 20.64 12.94
CA GLY A 390 -2.29 19.98 11.60
C GLY A 390 -2.09 20.84 10.34
N TYR A 391 -2.36 22.15 10.31
CA TYR A 391 -2.25 22.94 9.07
C TYR A 391 -0.81 23.43 8.77
N SER A 392 0.13 23.30 9.71
CA SER A 392 1.51 23.83 9.59
C SER A 392 2.52 22.83 8.99
N ARG A 393 2.34 21.51 9.24
CA ARG A 393 3.36 20.48 8.96
C ARG A 393 3.62 20.21 7.46
N GLU A 394 2.58 20.26 6.62
CA GLU A 394 2.73 20.05 5.16
C GLU A 394 3.42 21.23 4.45
N ARG A 395 3.23 22.45 4.94
CA ARG A 395 3.94 23.63 4.45
C ARG A 395 5.42 23.59 4.85
N ASN A 396 5.70 23.21 6.10
CA ASN A 396 7.07 23.10 6.60
C ASN A 396 7.86 21.99 5.88
N THR A 397 7.23 20.85 5.56
CA THR A 397 7.88 19.78 4.75
C THR A 397 8.20 20.23 3.34
N LEU A 398 7.26 20.89 2.65
CA LEU A 398 7.49 21.41 1.29
C LEU A 398 8.59 22.47 1.27
N GLN A 399 8.58 23.38 2.25
CA GLN A 399 9.61 24.41 2.37
C GLN A 399 10.99 23.82 2.67
N GLN A 400 11.07 22.77 3.49
CA GLN A 400 12.32 22.04 3.74
C GLN A 400 12.77 21.26 2.51
N LEU A 401 11.85 20.67 1.73
CA LEU A 401 12.18 19.97 0.50
C LEU A 401 12.72 20.92 -0.59
N GLU A 402 12.10 22.08 -0.76
CA GLU A 402 12.55 23.15 -1.67
C GLU A 402 13.91 23.71 -1.27
N ARG A 403 14.22 23.73 0.03
CA ARG A 403 15.53 24.14 0.52
C ARG A 403 16.58 23.03 0.38
N THR A 404 16.18 21.77 0.46
CA THR A 404 17.06 20.59 0.51
C THR A 404 17.49 20.10 -0.86
N GLY A 405 16.57 20.00 -1.82
CA GLY A 405 16.85 19.44 -3.15
C GLY A 405 17.69 20.37 -4.04
N PRO A 406 17.13 21.51 -4.50
CA PRO A 406 17.78 22.41 -5.45
C PRO A 406 19.16 22.93 -5.01
N LYS A 407 19.36 23.20 -3.72
CA LYS A 407 20.62 23.78 -3.20
C LYS A 407 21.78 22.77 -3.14
N SER A 408 21.46 21.47 -3.08
CA SER A 408 22.46 20.39 -3.03
C SER A 408 22.68 19.73 -4.40
N LEU A 409 21.74 19.89 -5.33
CA LEU A 409 21.79 19.32 -6.68
C LEU A 409 23.04 19.71 -7.46
N GLY A 410 23.38 21.01 -7.51
CA GLY A 410 24.54 21.48 -8.29
C GLY A 410 25.87 20.87 -7.83
N VAL A 411 26.09 20.80 -6.51
CA VAL A 411 27.31 20.23 -5.94
C VAL A 411 27.35 18.71 -6.19
N SER A 412 26.22 18.02 -6.05
CA SER A 412 26.13 16.55 -6.23
C SER A 412 26.33 16.10 -7.67
N LEU A 413 25.83 16.87 -8.65
CA LEU A 413 26.06 16.58 -10.06
C LEU A 413 27.52 16.80 -10.45
N LEU A 414 28.13 17.90 -10.00
CA LEU A 414 29.51 18.22 -10.30
C LEU A 414 30.46 17.15 -9.73
N THR A 415 30.26 16.72 -8.48
CA THR A 415 31.06 15.64 -7.90
C THR A 415 30.86 14.32 -8.65
N SER A 416 29.63 13.97 -9.03
CA SER A 416 29.36 12.73 -9.78
C SER A 416 30.03 12.73 -11.15
N THR A 417 30.08 13.86 -11.85
CA THR A 417 30.78 14.00 -13.13
C THR A 417 32.26 13.66 -13.00
N PHE A 418 32.96 14.26 -12.03
CA PHE A 418 34.39 14.05 -11.83
C PHE A 418 34.72 12.65 -11.33
N VAL A 419 33.91 12.10 -10.41
CA VAL A 419 34.08 10.71 -9.96
C VAL A 419 33.81 9.73 -11.11
N GLY A 420 32.79 10.02 -11.94
CA GLY A 420 32.54 9.41 -13.25
C GLY A 420 33.80 9.28 -14.09
N MET A 421 34.44 10.42 -14.38
CA MET A 421 35.66 10.48 -15.18
C MET A 421 36.82 9.71 -14.55
N ALA A 422 37.09 9.94 -13.26
CA ALA A 422 38.21 9.32 -12.56
C ALA A 422 38.10 7.79 -12.51
N PHE A 423 36.89 7.28 -12.28
CA PHE A 423 36.64 5.84 -12.24
C PHE A 423 36.75 5.21 -13.63
N THR A 424 36.28 5.91 -14.67
CA THR A 424 36.38 5.47 -16.07
C THR A 424 37.83 5.29 -16.51
N ILE A 425 38.71 6.24 -16.17
CA ILE A 425 40.15 6.15 -16.50
C ILE A 425 40.78 4.88 -15.92
N GLN A 426 40.42 4.53 -14.68
CA GLN A 426 40.95 3.34 -14.00
C GLN A 426 40.44 2.06 -14.66
N PHE A 427 39.14 1.95 -14.89
CA PHE A 427 38.52 0.74 -15.44
C PHE A 427 38.84 0.53 -16.91
N VAL A 428 38.77 1.57 -17.74
CA VAL A 428 39.08 1.45 -19.18
C VAL A 428 40.52 0.98 -19.38
N ARG A 429 41.47 1.55 -18.63
CA ARG A 429 42.89 1.17 -18.74
C ARG A 429 43.12 -0.30 -18.41
N GLU A 430 42.47 -0.80 -17.36
CA GLU A 430 42.68 -2.18 -16.91
C GLU A 430 41.96 -3.20 -17.81
N PHE A 431 40.74 -2.91 -18.24
CA PHE A 431 39.99 -3.80 -19.13
C PHE A 431 40.55 -3.82 -20.56
N THR A 432 41.15 -2.71 -21.03
CA THR A 432 41.82 -2.68 -22.34
C THR A 432 43.06 -3.56 -22.34
N ARG A 433 43.80 -3.64 -21.23
CA ARG A 433 44.94 -4.58 -21.08
C ARG A 433 44.50 -6.05 -21.16
N LEU A 434 43.30 -6.34 -20.68
CA LEU A 434 42.70 -7.68 -20.71
C LEU A 434 41.97 -7.99 -22.04
N GLY A 435 41.89 -7.04 -22.97
CA GLY A 435 41.16 -7.19 -24.23
C GLY A 435 39.63 -7.17 -24.11
N LEU A 436 39.09 -6.75 -22.95
CA LEU A 436 37.66 -6.83 -22.61
C LEU A 436 36.89 -5.51 -22.83
N ASN A 437 37.14 -4.83 -23.95
CA ASN A 437 36.59 -3.49 -24.21
C ASN A 437 35.05 -3.45 -24.23
N ARG A 438 34.39 -4.53 -24.63
CA ARG A 438 32.92 -4.63 -24.71
C ARG A 438 32.22 -4.77 -23.35
N SER A 439 32.96 -5.05 -22.28
CA SER A 439 32.39 -5.27 -20.93
C SER A 439 32.57 -4.06 -20.00
N ILE A 440 33.32 -3.04 -20.44
CA ILE A 440 33.65 -1.87 -19.63
C ILE A 440 32.39 -1.13 -19.18
N GLY A 441 31.45 -0.89 -20.11
CA GLY A 441 30.20 -0.18 -19.81
C GLY A 441 29.35 -0.90 -18.77
N GLY A 442 29.24 -2.22 -18.85
CA GLY A 442 28.51 -3.03 -17.87
C GLY A 442 29.09 -2.95 -16.46
N VAL A 443 30.42 -3.08 -16.33
CA VAL A 443 31.09 -3.02 -15.03
C VAL A 443 31.00 -1.62 -14.41
N LEU A 444 31.19 -0.57 -15.21
CA LEU A 444 30.99 0.81 -14.78
C LEU A 444 29.57 1.02 -14.25
N ALA A 445 28.57 0.58 -15.01
CA ALA A 445 27.17 0.80 -14.66
C ALA A 445 26.75 0.04 -13.39
N LEU A 446 27.27 -1.17 -13.17
CA LEU A 446 27.09 -1.92 -11.93
C LEU A 446 27.78 -1.24 -10.74
N ALA A 447 29.00 -0.75 -10.90
CA ALA A 447 29.71 -0.04 -9.83
C ALA A 447 29.01 1.28 -9.45
N PHE A 448 28.53 2.04 -10.44
CA PHE A 448 27.76 3.27 -10.21
C PHE A 448 26.43 3.01 -9.50
N SER A 449 25.65 2.05 -9.99
CA SER A 449 24.34 1.75 -9.40
C SER A 449 24.43 1.16 -7.99
N ARG A 450 25.34 0.20 -7.75
CA ARG A 450 25.36 -0.55 -6.48
C ARG A 450 26.03 0.19 -5.32
N GLU A 451 27.09 0.94 -5.60
CA GLU A 451 27.95 1.51 -4.55
C GLU A 451 28.20 3.01 -4.74
N LEU A 452 28.79 3.42 -5.87
CA LEU A 452 29.34 4.77 -6.02
C LEU A 452 28.25 5.86 -5.98
N SER A 453 27.17 5.75 -6.75
CA SER A 453 26.18 6.83 -6.82
C SER A 453 25.44 7.07 -5.50
N PRO A 454 24.90 6.04 -4.79
CA PRO A 454 24.26 6.25 -3.49
C PRO A 454 25.21 6.83 -2.43
N VAL A 455 26.44 6.31 -2.34
CA VAL A 455 27.41 6.72 -1.33
C VAL A 455 27.92 8.13 -1.58
N ILE A 456 28.34 8.47 -2.80
CA ILE A 456 28.85 9.82 -3.14
C ILE A 456 27.78 10.88 -2.88
N THR A 457 26.55 10.63 -3.32
CA THR A 457 25.43 11.55 -3.12
C THR A 457 25.18 11.78 -1.63
N SER A 458 25.18 10.71 -0.82
CA SER A 458 24.95 10.80 0.62
C SER A 458 26.06 11.56 1.36
N ILE A 459 27.34 11.39 0.97
CA ILE A 459 28.48 12.11 1.56
C ILE A 459 28.35 13.62 1.31
N VAL A 460 28.04 14.02 0.08
CA VAL A 460 27.86 15.44 -0.30
C VAL A 460 26.68 16.05 0.45
N VAL A 461 25.55 15.33 0.51
CA VAL A 461 24.35 15.78 1.22
C VAL A 461 24.57 15.84 2.73
N ALA A 462 25.30 14.90 3.32
CA ALA A 462 25.67 14.94 4.74
C ALA A 462 26.48 16.21 5.06
N GLY A 463 27.47 16.55 4.22
CA GLY A 463 28.28 17.74 4.40
C GLY A 463 27.51 19.05 4.24
N ARG A 464 26.58 19.14 3.27
CA ARG A 464 25.82 20.38 2.99
C ARG A 464 24.55 20.50 3.83
N MET A 465 23.68 19.51 3.74
CA MET A 465 22.36 19.52 4.39
C MET A 465 22.44 19.11 5.86
N GLY A 466 23.25 18.10 6.19
CA GLY A 466 23.44 17.67 7.58
C GLY A 466 23.99 18.81 8.43
N SER A 467 25.02 19.50 7.93
CA SER A 467 25.56 20.71 8.57
C SER A 467 24.51 21.81 8.74
N ALA A 468 23.73 22.10 7.69
CA ALA A 468 22.71 23.15 7.75
C ALA A 468 21.62 22.81 8.78
N PHE A 469 21.18 21.55 8.86
CA PHE A 469 20.17 21.11 9.83
C PHE A 469 20.66 21.21 11.27
N ALA A 470 21.89 20.75 11.52
CA ALA A 470 22.52 20.82 12.84
C ALA A 470 22.72 22.28 13.27
N ALA A 471 23.20 23.15 12.37
CA ALA A 471 23.38 24.57 12.65
C ALA A 471 22.04 25.27 12.96
N GLU A 472 21.00 25.06 12.14
CA GLU A 472 19.69 25.71 12.31
C GLU A 472 19.01 25.28 13.62
N LEU A 473 19.04 23.99 13.96
CA LEU A 473 18.51 23.50 15.24
C LEU A 473 19.37 23.94 16.42
N GLY A 474 20.70 23.92 16.27
CA GLY A 474 21.63 24.37 17.29
C GLY A 474 21.41 25.84 17.63
N THR A 475 21.16 26.70 16.64
CA THR A 475 20.82 28.11 16.88
C THR A 475 19.47 28.25 17.57
N MET A 476 18.45 27.48 17.18
CA MET A 476 17.14 27.50 17.82
C MET A 476 17.20 27.03 19.28
N GLN A 477 18.04 26.05 19.56
CA GLN A 477 18.26 25.52 20.91
C GLN A 477 19.00 26.53 21.79
N VAL A 478 20.05 27.17 21.27
CA VAL A 478 20.82 28.19 22.00
C VAL A 478 20.02 29.47 22.24
N SER A 479 19.07 29.79 21.36
CA SER A 479 18.14 30.93 21.52
C SER A 479 16.86 30.58 22.29
N GLU A 480 16.78 29.43 22.95
CA GLU A 480 15.62 28.96 23.75
C GLU A 480 14.28 28.90 22.99
N GLN A 481 14.31 28.92 21.65
CA GLN A 481 13.12 28.87 20.80
C GLN A 481 12.45 27.50 20.86
N THR A 482 13.24 26.44 20.99
CA THR A 482 12.76 25.05 21.16
C THR A 482 12.05 24.86 22.50
N ASP A 483 12.54 25.48 23.56
CA ASP A 483 11.93 25.41 24.89
C ASP A 483 10.66 26.29 24.96
N THR A 484 10.64 27.42 24.26
CA THR A 484 9.43 28.24 24.07
C THR A 484 8.30 27.42 23.43
N LEU A 485 8.61 26.59 22.42
CA LEU A 485 7.62 25.71 21.78
C LEU A 485 7.04 24.67 22.75
N ARG A 486 7.86 24.11 23.66
CA ARG A 486 7.39 23.17 24.69
C ARG A 486 6.41 23.83 25.67
N VAL A 487 6.69 25.07 26.06
CA VAL A 487 5.80 25.85 26.96
C VAL A 487 4.46 26.15 26.28
N LEU A 488 4.45 26.34 24.96
CA LEU A 488 3.24 26.53 24.15
C LEU A 488 2.46 25.23 23.88
N GLY A 489 2.90 24.08 24.44
CA GLY A 489 2.23 22.79 24.27
C GLY A 489 2.48 22.12 22.93
N ALA A 490 3.47 22.57 22.16
CA ALA A 490 3.86 21.96 20.89
C ALA A 490 5.13 21.10 21.04
N ASP A 491 5.08 19.85 20.59
CA ASP A 491 6.23 18.96 20.63
C ASP A 491 7.30 19.37 19.59
N PRO A 492 8.52 19.77 20.02
CA PRO A 492 9.55 20.28 19.12
C PRO A 492 10.08 19.22 18.14
N ILE A 493 10.03 17.93 18.53
CA ILE A 493 10.43 16.80 17.67
C ILE A 493 9.49 16.68 16.47
N ASP A 494 8.18 16.80 16.71
CA ASP A 494 7.18 16.67 15.65
C ASP A 494 7.13 17.90 14.74
N TYR A 495 7.37 19.08 15.30
CA TYR A 495 7.35 20.34 14.55
C TYR A 495 8.63 20.61 13.74
N LEU A 496 9.81 20.29 14.29
CA LEU A 496 11.10 20.67 13.68
C LEU A 496 11.83 19.50 13.02
N ILE A 497 11.89 18.34 13.69
CA ILE A 497 12.74 17.21 13.25
C ILE A 497 12.05 16.39 12.17
N THR A 498 10.82 15.96 12.43
CA THR A 498 10.08 15.08 11.50
C THR A 498 9.96 15.64 10.07
N PRO A 499 9.64 16.93 9.82
CA PRO A 499 9.54 17.42 8.46
C PRO A 499 10.88 17.35 7.70
N ARG A 500 12.01 17.54 8.39
CA ARG A 500 13.35 17.45 7.79
C ARG A 500 13.73 16.02 7.43
N VAL A 501 13.37 15.06 8.27
CA VAL A 501 13.60 13.63 8.02
C VAL A 501 12.81 13.15 6.80
N ILE A 502 11.54 13.56 6.68
CA ILE A 502 10.71 13.21 5.52
C ILE A 502 11.26 13.88 4.25
N ALA A 503 11.66 15.16 4.34
CA ALA A 503 12.24 15.89 3.20
C ALA A 503 13.55 15.27 2.71
N SER A 504 14.46 14.87 3.61
CA SER A 504 15.74 14.26 3.21
C SER A 504 15.58 12.84 2.68
N CYS A 505 14.68 12.04 3.25
CA CYS A 505 14.38 10.69 2.79
C CYS A 505 13.79 10.69 1.36
N LEU A 506 13.01 11.71 1.00
CA LEU A 506 12.47 11.86 -0.36
C LEU A 506 13.45 12.50 -1.33
N ALA A 507 14.26 13.48 -0.89
CA ALA A 507 15.18 14.20 -1.77
C ALA A 507 16.36 13.34 -2.24
N LEU A 508 16.93 12.52 -1.36
CA LEU A 508 18.12 11.73 -1.64
C LEU A 508 17.99 10.70 -2.76
N PRO A 509 16.95 9.84 -2.84
CA PRO A 509 16.82 8.88 -3.94
C PRO A 509 16.70 9.56 -5.30
N PHE A 510 16.02 10.71 -5.38
CA PHE A 510 15.93 11.49 -6.60
C PHE A 510 17.28 12.07 -7.01
N LEU A 511 18.04 12.59 -6.03
CA LEU A 511 19.39 13.11 -6.26
C LEU A 511 20.37 12.01 -6.71
N THR A 512 20.28 10.82 -6.11
CA THR A 512 21.10 9.66 -6.47
C THR A 512 20.85 9.20 -7.90
N LEU A 513 19.59 9.20 -8.37
CA LEU A 513 19.26 8.84 -9.74
C LEU A 513 19.86 9.84 -10.74
N MET A 514 19.75 11.14 -10.45
CA MET A 514 20.38 12.17 -11.29
C MET A 514 21.91 12.07 -11.30
N CYS A 515 22.53 11.78 -10.15
CA CYS A 515 23.97 11.54 -10.07
C CYS A 515 24.40 10.30 -10.86
N PHE A 516 23.62 9.22 -10.84
CA PHE A 516 23.87 8.03 -11.65
C PHE A 516 23.84 8.34 -13.15
N THR A 517 22.82 9.04 -13.64
CA THR A 517 22.70 9.38 -15.06
C THR A 517 23.84 10.29 -15.54
N VAL A 518 24.18 11.30 -14.73
CA VAL A 518 25.28 12.24 -15.07
C VAL A 518 26.64 11.56 -14.95
N GLY A 519 26.83 10.70 -13.95
CA GLY A 519 28.05 9.91 -13.78
C GLY A 519 28.30 8.99 -14.98
N MET A 520 27.27 8.22 -15.39
CA MET A 520 27.36 7.35 -16.57
C MET A 520 27.53 8.13 -17.88
N ALA A 521 26.84 9.26 -18.05
CA ALA A 521 27.02 10.09 -19.24
C ALA A 521 28.46 10.65 -19.33
N SER A 522 29.00 11.12 -18.20
CA SER A 522 30.39 11.59 -18.10
C SER A 522 31.40 10.49 -18.45
N SER A 523 31.19 9.27 -17.92
CA SER A 523 31.99 8.09 -18.22
C SER A 523 31.97 7.71 -19.70
N ALA A 524 30.79 7.77 -20.33
CA ALA A 524 30.63 7.41 -21.72
C ALA A 524 31.29 8.45 -22.66
N LEU A 525 31.12 9.74 -22.38
CA LEU A 525 31.76 10.83 -23.12
C LEU A 525 33.28 10.77 -23.04
N LEU A 526 33.84 10.50 -21.86
CA LEU A 526 35.29 10.40 -21.68
C LEU A 526 35.89 9.20 -22.41
N SER A 527 35.19 8.06 -22.39
CA SER A 527 35.65 6.84 -23.06
C SER A 527 35.70 6.99 -24.58
N ASP A 528 34.76 7.72 -25.16
CA ASP A 528 34.76 8.06 -26.57
C ASP A 528 35.89 9.05 -26.91
N ALA A 529 35.99 10.14 -26.15
CA ALA A 529 36.94 11.22 -26.42
C ALA A 529 38.42 10.85 -26.23
N VAL A 530 38.74 10.04 -25.22
CA VAL A 530 40.14 9.73 -24.84
C VAL A 530 40.58 8.35 -25.33
N TYR A 531 39.68 7.36 -25.30
CA TYR A 531 40.02 5.96 -25.55
C TYR A 531 39.46 5.42 -26.87
N GLY A 532 38.69 6.22 -27.62
CA GLY A 532 38.14 5.83 -28.92
C GLY A 532 37.10 4.70 -28.84
N ILE A 533 36.49 4.48 -27.68
CA ILE A 533 35.46 3.47 -27.48
C ILE A 533 34.11 4.12 -27.72
N SER A 534 33.42 3.71 -28.79
CA SER A 534 32.11 4.27 -29.15
C SER A 534 31.12 4.23 -27.99
N ILE A 535 30.42 5.35 -27.78
CA ILE A 535 29.39 5.52 -26.75
C ILE A 535 28.30 4.44 -26.81
N ASN A 536 27.94 3.99 -28.01
CA ASN A 536 26.92 2.95 -28.22
C ASN A 536 27.34 1.62 -27.61
N ILE A 537 28.62 1.24 -27.74
CA ILE A 537 29.14 -0.01 -27.16
C ILE A 537 29.05 0.04 -25.63
N ILE A 538 29.34 1.20 -25.04
CA ILE A 538 29.29 1.40 -23.59
C ILE A 538 27.86 1.38 -23.08
N MET A 539 26.94 2.05 -23.76
CA MET A 539 25.52 2.07 -23.39
C MET A 539 24.86 0.70 -23.59
N ASP A 540 25.13 0.00 -24.68
CA ASP A 540 24.62 -1.36 -24.91
C ASP A 540 25.19 -2.37 -23.91
N SER A 541 26.45 -2.20 -23.51
CA SER A 541 27.08 -2.99 -22.45
C SER A 541 26.47 -2.70 -21.09
N ALA A 542 26.24 -1.42 -20.78
CA ALA A 542 25.59 -0.99 -19.55
C ALA A 542 24.15 -1.51 -19.45
N HIS A 543 23.36 -1.39 -20.53
CA HIS A 543 21.98 -1.82 -20.56
C HIS A 543 21.83 -3.34 -20.38
N ARG A 544 22.73 -4.14 -20.97
CA ARG A 544 22.73 -5.60 -20.81
C ARG A 544 23.17 -6.05 -19.41
N ALA A 545 24.03 -5.29 -18.74
CA ALA A 545 24.53 -5.66 -17.41
C ALA A 545 23.61 -5.19 -16.27
N LEU A 546 22.94 -4.05 -16.42
CA LEU A 546 22.05 -3.48 -15.41
C LEU A 546 20.75 -4.28 -15.31
N ARG A 547 20.43 -4.73 -14.11
CA ARG A 547 19.11 -5.26 -13.79
C ARG A 547 18.25 -4.15 -13.17
N PRO A 548 16.92 -4.18 -13.34
CA PRO A 548 16.02 -3.24 -12.65
C PRO A 548 16.21 -3.26 -11.13
N TRP A 549 16.58 -4.41 -10.57
CA TRP A 549 16.92 -4.57 -9.16
C TRP A 549 18.09 -3.69 -8.70
N ASP A 550 19.12 -3.49 -9.54
CA ASP A 550 20.28 -2.68 -9.18
C ASP A 550 19.88 -1.21 -8.94
N ILE A 551 18.96 -0.67 -9.77
CA ILE A 551 18.43 0.70 -9.61
C ILE A 551 17.53 0.79 -8.39
N VAL A 552 16.64 -0.17 -8.17
CA VAL A 552 15.73 -0.18 -7.01
C VAL A 552 16.52 -0.28 -5.71
N SER A 553 17.54 -1.13 -5.65
CA SER A 553 18.42 -1.26 -4.47
C SER A 553 19.18 0.03 -4.18
N ALA A 554 19.63 0.75 -5.22
CA ALA A 554 20.26 2.08 -5.10
C ALA A 554 19.30 3.13 -4.50
N MET A 555 18.02 3.11 -4.90
CA MET A 555 16.99 4.00 -4.37
C MET A 555 16.66 3.70 -2.90
N ILE A 556 16.59 2.42 -2.53
CA ILE A 556 16.33 2.02 -1.14
C ILE A 556 17.52 2.41 -0.25
N LYS A 557 18.77 2.15 -0.68
CA LYS A 557 19.98 2.56 0.05
C LYS A 557 20.00 4.08 0.29
N SER A 558 19.75 4.88 -0.75
CA SER A 558 19.75 6.34 -0.65
C SER A 558 18.63 6.90 0.25
N GLN A 559 17.46 6.25 0.31
CA GLN A 559 16.43 6.57 1.31
C GLN A 559 16.92 6.35 2.75
N VAL A 560 17.56 5.20 3.01
CA VAL A 560 18.11 4.87 4.34
C VAL A 560 19.21 5.86 4.73
N PHE A 561 20.11 6.20 3.82
CA PHE A 561 21.14 7.23 4.06
C PHE A 561 20.51 8.59 4.38
N GLY A 562 19.42 8.96 3.72
CA GLY A 562 18.70 10.20 4.01
C GLY A 562 18.01 10.26 5.36
N ALA A 563 17.51 9.12 5.84
CA ALA A 563 17.01 8.99 7.20
C ALA A 563 18.15 9.11 8.22
N ILE A 564 19.28 8.43 7.99
CA ILE A 564 20.45 8.48 8.88
C ILE A 564 20.98 9.91 9.02
N ILE A 565 21.23 10.59 7.90
CA ILE A 565 21.77 11.96 7.88
C ILE A 565 20.87 12.91 8.68
N SER A 566 19.57 12.87 8.41
CA SER A 566 18.62 13.79 9.05
C SER A 566 18.42 13.52 10.54
N VAL A 567 18.31 12.26 10.94
CA VAL A 567 18.17 11.87 12.35
C VAL A 567 19.43 12.29 13.13
N ILE A 568 20.61 11.89 12.67
CA ILE A 568 21.87 12.22 13.35
C ILE A 568 22.07 13.73 13.42
N SER A 569 21.86 14.45 12.32
CA SER A 569 22.06 15.90 12.28
C SER A 569 21.07 16.66 13.17
N CYS A 570 19.81 16.22 13.23
CA CYS A 570 18.82 16.85 14.09
C CYS A 570 19.05 16.51 15.57
N SER A 571 19.49 15.29 15.88
CA SER A 571 19.85 14.89 17.25
C SER A 571 20.96 15.78 17.80
N TRP A 572 22.07 15.93 17.06
CA TRP A 572 23.18 16.81 17.46
C TRP A 572 22.76 18.28 17.57
N GLY A 573 21.89 18.77 16.67
CA GLY A 573 21.36 20.12 16.72
C GLY A 573 20.51 20.40 17.98
N VAL A 574 19.64 19.49 18.38
CA VAL A 574 18.79 19.68 19.58
C VAL A 574 19.57 19.49 20.88
N THR A 575 20.67 18.73 20.88
CA THR A 575 21.53 18.55 22.06
C THR A 575 22.61 19.63 22.20
N THR A 576 22.65 20.62 21.30
CA THR A 576 23.68 21.67 21.30
C THR A 576 23.62 22.53 22.56
N LYS A 577 24.78 22.79 23.17
CA LYS A 577 24.95 23.66 24.34
C LYS A 577 26.16 24.58 24.16
N GLY A 578 26.20 25.71 24.85
CA GLY A 578 27.41 26.55 24.90
C GLY A 578 27.53 27.63 23.80
N GLY A 579 26.41 28.24 23.40
CA GLY A 579 26.43 29.41 22.52
C GLY A 579 26.84 29.10 21.08
N ALA A 580 27.30 30.12 20.34
CA ALA A 580 27.70 29.99 18.93
C ALA A 580 28.86 28.99 18.71
N LYS A 581 29.78 28.86 19.68
CA LYS A 581 30.88 27.89 19.61
C LYS A 581 30.34 26.45 19.63
N GLY A 582 29.38 26.16 20.52
CA GLY A 582 28.74 24.85 20.61
C GLY A 582 27.96 24.46 19.35
N VAL A 583 27.36 25.44 18.65
CA VAL A 583 26.71 25.20 17.35
C VAL A 583 27.72 24.72 16.31
N GLY A 584 28.91 25.35 16.25
CA GLY A 584 29.98 24.92 15.35
C GLY A 584 30.46 23.49 15.63
N GLU A 585 30.74 23.17 16.90
CA GLU A 585 31.20 21.83 17.32
C GLU A 585 30.14 20.74 17.08
N SER A 586 28.86 21.06 17.31
CA SER A 586 27.76 20.12 17.06
C SER A 586 27.54 19.90 15.56
N THR A 587 27.76 20.94 14.75
CA THR A 587 27.65 20.86 13.28
C THR A 587 28.73 19.94 12.70
N THR A 588 29.99 20.07 13.13
CA THR A 588 31.07 19.21 12.65
C THR A 588 30.89 17.76 13.13
N SER A 589 30.52 17.57 14.39
CA SER A 589 30.25 16.25 14.97
C SER A 589 29.08 15.54 14.26
N ALA A 590 28.03 16.28 13.92
CA ALA A 590 26.89 15.76 13.16
C ALA A 590 27.31 15.18 11.80
N VAL A 591 28.16 15.89 11.05
CA VAL A 591 28.63 15.43 9.74
C VAL A 591 29.48 14.17 9.89
N VAL A 592 30.45 14.17 10.81
CA VAL A 592 31.34 13.02 11.02
C VAL A 592 30.53 11.78 11.41
N MET A 593 29.60 11.91 12.37
CA MET A 593 28.75 10.79 12.78
C MET A 593 27.81 10.32 11.67
N SER A 594 27.32 11.24 10.83
CA SER A 594 26.52 10.88 9.67
C SER A 594 27.34 10.08 8.65
N LEU A 595 28.59 10.48 8.37
CA LEU A 595 29.48 9.76 7.45
C LEU A 595 29.79 8.35 7.95
N VAL A 596 30.11 8.19 9.24
CA VAL A 596 30.33 6.87 9.85
C VAL A 596 29.07 6.02 9.76
N GLY A 597 27.91 6.58 10.07
CA GLY A 597 26.62 5.90 9.96
C GLY A 597 26.29 5.45 8.54
N ILE A 598 26.60 6.27 7.53
CA ILE A 598 26.43 5.92 6.11
C ILE A 598 27.30 4.72 5.75
N PHE A 599 28.59 4.70 6.09
CA PHE A 599 29.48 3.58 5.76
C PHE A 599 29.05 2.27 6.44
N ILE A 600 28.63 2.32 7.70
CA ILE A 600 28.11 1.14 8.41
C ILE A 600 26.85 0.63 7.73
N ALA A 601 25.91 1.52 7.41
CA ALA A 601 24.67 1.16 6.75
C ALA A 601 24.91 0.62 5.33
N ASP A 602 25.86 1.18 4.60
CA ASP A 602 26.23 0.72 3.25
C ASP A 602 26.76 -0.71 3.28
N PHE A 603 27.67 -1.02 4.22
CA PHE A 603 28.17 -2.38 4.40
C PHE A 603 27.05 -3.39 4.72
N VAL A 604 26.15 -3.05 5.65
CA VAL A 604 25.03 -3.91 6.06
C VAL A 604 24.05 -4.12 4.90
N LEU A 605 23.68 -3.05 4.19
CA LEU A 605 22.74 -3.11 3.08
C LEU A 605 23.34 -3.84 1.85
N SER A 606 24.62 -3.62 1.55
CA SER A 606 25.33 -4.37 0.49
C SER A 606 25.37 -5.86 0.81
N SER A 607 25.65 -6.21 2.07
CA SER A 607 25.64 -7.61 2.51
C SER A 607 24.25 -8.22 2.31
N PHE A 608 23.19 -7.54 2.72
CA PHE A 608 21.83 -8.05 2.61
C PHE A 608 21.34 -8.19 1.15
N PHE A 609 21.63 -7.20 0.30
CA PHE A 609 21.12 -7.19 -1.08
C PHE A 609 21.92 -8.04 -2.06
N PHE A 610 23.23 -8.24 -1.83
CA PHE A 610 24.11 -8.93 -2.77
C PHE A 610 24.64 -10.28 -2.29
N GLN A 611 24.18 -10.78 -1.13
CA GLN A 611 24.54 -12.11 -0.58
C GLN A 611 24.26 -13.28 -1.55
N GLY A 612 23.30 -13.16 -2.47
CA GLY A 612 22.95 -14.23 -3.41
C GLY A 612 23.92 -14.43 -4.60
N ALA A 613 24.82 -13.50 -4.89
CA ALA A 613 25.77 -13.66 -6.00
C ALA A 613 27.01 -14.50 -5.61
N GLY A 614 27.30 -14.63 -4.32
CA GLY A 614 28.45 -15.39 -3.81
C GLY A 614 28.23 -16.92 -3.79
N ASP A 615 26.98 -17.38 -3.68
CA ASP A 615 26.67 -18.82 -3.64
C ASP A 615 26.87 -19.52 -4.99
N SER A 616 26.81 -18.78 -6.11
CA SER A 616 27.17 -19.34 -7.42
C SER A 616 28.67 -19.63 -7.55
N LEU A 617 29.53 -18.89 -6.84
CA LEU A 617 30.98 -19.14 -6.81
C LEU A 617 31.35 -20.27 -5.85
N LYS A 618 30.55 -20.48 -4.79
CA LYS A 618 30.70 -21.59 -3.85
C LYS A 618 30.27 -22.95 -4.42
N ASN A 619 29.40 -22.93 -5.43
CA ASN A 619 28.95 -24.11 -6.16
C ASN A 619 29.82 -24.43 -7.40
N CYS A 620 30.80 -23.57 -7.72
CA CYS A 620 31.75 -23.77 -8.83
C CYS A 620 33.19 -24.09 -8.37
N VAL A 621 33.45 -24.12 -7.05
CA VAL A 621 34.68 -24.64 -6.43
C VAL A 621 34.31 -25.89 -5.65
#